data_AF-A0A889XL37-F1
#
_entry.id   AF-A0A889XL37-F1
#
_cell.length_a   1.000
_cell.length_b   1.000
_cell.length_c   1.000
_cell.angle_alpha   90.00
_cell.angle_beta   90.00
_cell.angle_gamma   90.00
#
_symmetry.space_group_name_H-M   'P 1'
#
loop_
_entity.id
_entity.type
_entity.pdbx_description
1 polymer ?
#
loop_
_entity_poly.entity_id
_entity_poly.type
_entity_poly.pdbx_seq_one_letter_code
_entity_poly.pdbx_strand_id
1 'polypeptide(L)'
;VGKTLQIFYAKMMLISVFEVLVLFAVSEAMTMKQLRNTGKMMRKSCQPKNNVEDEKIDPINEGVFIEEKEVKCYIACIMKMANTV
;
A
#
# COMPACT_ATOMS: atom_id res chain seq x y z
N VAL A 1 -34.81 -13.43 -34.41
CA VAL A 1 -34.11 -12.20 -33.99
C VAL A 1 -34.21 -11.96 -32.47
N GLY A 2 -35.41 -11.96 -31.86
CA GLY A 2 -35.58 -11.65 -30.42
C GLY A 2 -34.86 -12.59 -29.43
N LYS A 3 -34.87 -13.91 -29.65
CA LYS A 3 -34.20 -14.88 -28.76
C LYS A 3 -32.67 -14.76 -28.78
N THR A 4 -32.08 -14.52 -29.95
CA THR A 4 -30.62 -14.35 -30.11
C THR A 4 -30.13 -13.09 -29.40
N LEU A 5 -30.90 -12.01 -29.47
CA LEU A 5 -30.60 -10.74 -28.79
C LEU A 5 -30.71 -10.88 -27.26
N GLN A 6 -31.74 -11.57 -26.77
CA GLN A 6 -31.90 -11.88 -25.33
C GLN A 6 -30.74 -12.72 -24.78
N ILE A 7 -30.28 -13.73 -25.53
CA ILE A 7 -29.10 -14.54 -25.16
C ILE A 7 -27.83 -13.67 -25.12
N PHE A 8 -27.71 -12.71 -26.04
CA PHE A 8 -26.55 -11.81 -26.09
C PHE A 8 -26.49 -10.89 -24.87
N TYR A 9 -27.61 -10.26 -24.49
CA TYR A 9 -27.69 -9.43 -23.28
C TYR A 9 -27.48 -10.25 -22.01
N ALA A 10 -28.05 -11.45 -21.91
CA ALA A 10 -27.85 -12.33 -20.77
C ALA A 10 -26.37 -12.72 -20.61
N LYS A 11 -25.67 -13.06 -21.70
CA LYS A 11 -24.23 -13.33 -21.67
C LYS A 11 -23.40 -12.10 -21.27
N MET A 12 -23.74 -10.92 -21.81
CA MET A 12 -23.03 -9.68 -21.49
C MET A 12 -23.20 -9.29 -20.01
N MET A 13 -24.41 -9.46 -19.47
CA MET A 13 -24.68 -9.27 -18.05
C MET A 13 -23.90 -10.28 -17.19
N LEU A 14 -23.89 -11.57 -17.57
CA LEU A 14 -23.16 -12.60 -16.82
C LEU A 14 -21.63 -12.37 -16.79
N ILE A 15 -21.04 -11.92 -17.90
CA ILE A 15 -19.60 -11.60 -17.96
C ILE A 15 -19.28 -10.42 -17.03
N SER A 16 -20.06 -9.35 -17.08
CA SER A 16 -19.85 -8.18 -16.22
C SER A 16 -19.94 -8.51 -14.73
N VAL A 17 -20.90 -9.37 -14.34
CA VAL A 17 -21.04 -9.84 -12.96
C VAL A 17 -19.83 -10.67 -12.54
N PHE A 18 -19.31 -11.53 -13.42
CA PHE A 18 -18.14 -12.36 -13.14
C PHE A 18 -16.88 -11.50 -12.92
N GLU A 19 -16.62 -10.50 -13.76
CA GLU A 19 -15.48 -9.59 -13.61
C GLU A 19 -15.53 -8.83 -12.27
N VAL A 20 -16.70 -8.32 -11.90
CA VAL A 20 -16.92 -7.65 -10.61
C VAL A 20 -16.67 -8.61 -9.44
N LEU A 21 -17.13 -9.85 -9.55
CA LEU A 21 -16.91 -10.89 -8.54
C LEU A 21 -15.43 -11.23 -8.35
N VAL A 22 -14.68 -11.31 -9.46
CA VAL A 22 -13.24 -11.52 -9.45
C VAL A 22 -12.52 -10.36 -8.75
N LEU A 23 -12.92 -9.11 -9.02
CA LEU A 23 -12.35 -7.93 -8.36
C LEU A 23 -12.54 -7.93 -6.83
N PHE A 24 -13.72 -8.34 -6.35
CA PHE A 24 -13.97 -8.46 -4.91
C PHE A 24 -13.19 -9.61 -4.27
N ALA A 25 -13.00 -10.73 -4.98
CA ALA A 25 -12.25 -11.87 -4.46
C ALA A 25 -10.74 -11.56 -4.28
N VAL A 26 -10.20 -10.60 -5.04
CA VAL A 26 -8.77 -10.24 -5.00
C VAL A 26 -8.47 -9.01 -4.13
N SER A 27 -9.38 -8.59 -3.25
CA SER A 27 -9.08 -7.49 -2.33
C SER A 27 -8.02 -7.92 -1.29
N GLU A 28 -6.75 -7.66 -1.58
CA GLU A 28 -5.63 -7.96 -0.70
C GLU A 28 -5.49 -6.90 0.41
N ALA A 29 -6.23 -7.08 1.50
CA ALA A 29 -6.05 -6.28 2.71
C ALA A 29 -4.92 -6.86 3.58
N MET A 30 -4.01 -6.02 4.04
CA MET A 30 -2.99 -6.43 5.02
C MET A 30 -3.52 -6.36 6.45
N THR A 31 -3.17 -7.36 7.26
CA THR A 31 -3.40 -7.33 8.70
C THR A 31 -2.48 -6.30 9.39
N MET A 32 -2.88 -5.81 10.56
CA MET A 32 -2.03 -4.93 11.38
C MET A 32 -0.67 -5.53 11.72
N LYS A 33 -0.59 -6.86 11.85
CA LYS A 33 0.67 -7.57 12.09
C LYS A 33 1.59 -7.50 10.87
N GLN A 34 1.05 -7.71 9.68
CA GLN A 34 1.80 -7.57 8.42
C GLN A 34 2.27 -6.13 8.21
N LEU A 35 1.41 -5.14 8.50
CA LEU A 35 1.76 -3.74 8.40
C LEU A 35 2.94 -3.37 9.32
N ARG A 36 2.88 -3.78 10.60
CA ARG A 36 3.99 -3.55 11.56
C ARG A 36 5.29 -4.21 11.12
N ASN A 37 5.22 -5.44 10.59
CA ASN A 37 6.41 -6.13 10.09
C ASN A 37 7.01 -5.44 8.86
N THR A 38 6.15 -4.96 7.96
CA THR A 38 6.55 -4.15 6.79
C THR A 38 7.23 -2.85 7.23
N GLY A 39 6.66 -2.13 8.21
CA GLY A 39 7.30 -0.93 8.77
C GLY A 39 8.69 -1.20 9.37
N LYS A 40 8.86 -2.31 10.11
CA LYS A 40 10.17 -2.74 10.62
C LYS A 40 11.17 -3.01 9.49
N MET A 41 10.73 -3.67 8.41
CA MET A 41 11.56 -3.91 7.23
C MET A 41 12.00 -2.59 6.59
N MET A 42 11.05 -1.68 6.39
CA MET A 42 11.30 -0.36 5.81
C MET A 42 12.31 0.43 6.65
N ARG A 43 12.17 0.45 7.99
CA ARG A 43 13.13 1.09 8.89
C ARG A 43 14.54 0.51 8.73
N LYS A 44 14.68 -0.83 8.76
CA LYS A 44 15.99 -1.51 8.56
C LYS A 44 16.65 -1.17 7.23
N SER A 45 15.87 -0.88 6.19
CA SER A 45 16.38 -0.49 4.88
C SER A 45 16.76 0.98 4.81
N CYS A 46 15.95 1.90 5.35
CA CYS A 46 16.14 3.35 5.18
C CYS A 46 17.01 3.99 6.25
N GLN A 47 16.99 3.49 7.48
CA GLN A 47 17.78 4.06 8.57
C GLN A 47 19.30 4.07 8.25
N PRO A 48 19.93 2.93 7.91
CA PRO A 48 21.37 2.92 7.60
C PRO A 48 21.70 3.69 6.30
N LYS A 49 20.77 3.79 5.35
CA LYS A 49 20.97 4.58 4.11
C LYS A 49 21.11 6.08 4.38
N ASN A 50 20.50 6.55 5.47
CA ASN A 50 20.48 7.98 5.80
C ASN A 50 21.32 8.28 7.06
N ASN A 51 21.99 7.28 7.63
CA ASN A 51 22.79 7.41 8.87
C ASN A 51 22.07 8.20 9.98
N VAL A 52 20.78 7.94 10.16
CA VAL A 52 19.96 8.61 11.17
C VAL A 52 19.91 7.79 12.47
N GLU A 53 20.13 8.47 13.59
CA GLU A 53 20.11 7.87 14.92
C GLU A 53 18.68 7.52 15.36
N ASP A 54 18.54 6.47 16.18
CA ASP A 54 17.24 6.02 16.70
C ASP A 54 16.49 7.14 17.43
N GLU A 55 17.20 7.93 18.24
CA GLU A 55 16.67 9.04 19.03
C GLU A 55 15.96 10.10 18.17
N LYS A 56 16.35 10.23 16.89
CA LYS A 56 15.76 11.22 15.97
C LYS A 56 14.54 10.71 15.22
N ILE A 57 14.35 9.39 15.11
CA ILE A 57 13.26 8.78 14.34
C ILE A 57 12.25 8.02 15.18
N ASP A 58 12.56 7.69 16.44
CA ASP A 58 11.62 7.06 17.37
C ASP A 58 10.40 7.95 17.70
N PRO A 59 10.56 9.28 17.92
CA PRO A 59 9.43 10.17 18.18
C PRO A 59 8.45 10.33 17.01
N ILE A 60 8.80 9.88 15.79
CA ILE A 60 7.90 9.90 14.63
C ILE A 60 6.64 9.08 14.90
N ASN A 61 6.74 7.99 15.69
CA ASN A 61 5.57 7.19 16.07
C ASN A 61 4.58 7.95 16.97
N GLU A 62 5.03 9.04 17.59
CA GLU A 62 4.24 9.93 18.44
C GLU A 62 3.78 11.19 17.67
N GLY A 63 4.10 11.28 16.38
CA GLY A 63 3.79 12.43 15.53
C GLY A 63 4.77 13.61 15.68
N VAL A 64 5.92 13.38 16.32
CA VAL A 64 6.98 14.40 16.47
C VAL A 64 7.95 14.26 15.30
N PHE A 65 8.04 15.32 14.47
CA PHE A 65 8.90 15.35 13.29
C PHE A 65 10.05 16.33 13.49
N ILE A 66 11.25 15.80 13.67
CA ILE A 66 12.46 16.62 13.82
C ILE A 66 12.87 17.19 12.46
N GLU A 67 13.16 18.49 12.43
CA GLU A 67 13.38 19.32 11.24
C GLU A 67 14.77 19.15 10.59
N GLU A 68 15.39 17.98 10.74
CA GLU A 68 16.77 17.73 10.30
C GLU A 68 16.83 17.03 8.93
N LYS A 69 17.96 17.22 8.22
CA LYS A 69 18.12 16.74 6.85
C LYS A 69 18.04 15.22 6.77
N GLU A 70 18.73 14.52 7.66
CA GLU A 70 18.76 13.06 7.73
C GLU A 70 17.39 12.46 8.06
N VAL A 71 16.61 13.11 8.93
CA VAL A 71 15.24 12.69 9.27
C VAL A 71 14.30 12.86 8.08
N LYS A 72 14.40 14.01 7.38
CA LYS A 72 13.65 14.26 6.14
C LYS A 72 14.01 13.24 5.04
N CYS A 73 15.30 12.95 4.85
CA CYS A 73 15.75 11.94 3.89
C CYS A 73 15.32 10.50 4.28
N TYR A 74 15.29 10.18 5.57
CA TYR A 74 14.74 8.92 6.07
C TYR A 74 13.26 8.78 5.70
N ILE A 75 12.43 9.79 5.97
CA ILE A 75 11.00 9.77 5.65
C ILE A 75 10.79 9.68 4.13
N ALA A 76 11.55 10.43 3.32
CA ALA A 76 11.51 10.36 1.87
C ALA A 76 11.85 8.94 1.35
N CYS A 77 12.84 8.28 1.96
CA CYS A 77 13.19 6.90 1.63
C CYS A 77 12.06 5.91 1.95
N ILE A 78 11.38 6.07 3.10
CA ILE A 78 10.22 5.26 3.47
C ILE A 78 9.08 5.46 2.46
N MET A 79 8.74 6.71 2.14
CA MET A 79 7.68 7.03 1.19
C MET A 79 7.98 6.49 -0.22
N LYS A 80 9.24 6.54 -0.66
CA LYS A 80 9.67 5.94 -1.93
C LYS A 80 9.50 4.41 -1.92
N MET A 81 9.83 3.72 -0.82
CA MET A 81 9.58 2.28 -0.70
C MET A 81 8.09 1.94 -0.65
N ALA A 82 7.28 2.82 -0.08
CA ALA A 82 5.83 2.68 -0.07
C ALA A 82 5.16 3.07 -1.40
N ASN A 83 5.93 3.57 -2.38
CA ASN A 83 5.44 4.10 -3.66
C ASN A 83 4.41 5.22 -3.49
N THR A 84 4.61 6.08 -2.49
CA THR A 84 3.71 7.23 -2.24
C THR A 84 4.31 8.56 -2.70
N VAL A 85 5.58 8.57 -3.12
CA VAL A 85 6.33 9.71 -3.71
C VAL A 85 7.37 9.23 -4.72
#